data_AF-A0A853I846-F1
#
_entry.id   AF-A0A853I846-F1
#
_cell.length_a   1.000
_cell.length_b   1.000
_cell.length_c   1.000
_cell.angle_alpha   90.00
_cell.angle_beta   90.00
_cell.angle_gamma   90.00
#
_symmetry.space_group_name_H-M   'P 1'
#
loop_
_entity.id
_entity.type
_entity.pdbx_description
1 polymer ?
#
loop_
_entity_poly.entity_id
_entity_poly.type
_entity_poly.pdbx_seq_one_letter_code
_entity_poly.pdbx_strand_id
1 'polypeptide(L)'
;MTLLEFYNETRQTFPEITIKADKEHIRLWDEIDPEFAYSWFESLAKALNREMTMSENAGKYIELFNYMSSNFRKGNKEVKNCIDVAFTENLFWQVPKDKIKPYWLALPDELKKLYIDFHRREPI
;
A
#
# COMPACT_ATOMS: atom_id res chain seq x y z
N MET A 1 -0.08 9.10 -16.71
CA MET A 1 -0.43 9.02 -15.28
C MET A 1 0.63 9.72 -14.47
N THR A 2 0.28 10.89 -13.94
CA THR A 2 1.00 11.60 -12.88
C THR A 2 0.73 10.94 -11.52
N LEU A 3 1.50 11.31 -10.48
CA LEU A 3 1.22 10.84 -9.12
C LEU A 3 -0.18 11.28 -8.63
N LEU A 4 -0.61 12.49 -8.99
CA LEU A 4 -1.93 13.01 -8.63
C LEU A 4 -3.06 12.22 -9.31
N GLU A 5 -2.91 11.89 -10.60
CA GLU A 5 -3.86 11.02 -11.32
C GLU A 5 -3.93 9.64 -10.64
N PHE A 6 -2.77 9.05 -10.34
CA PHE A 6 -2.68 7.75 -9.67
C PHE A 6 -3.35 7.76 -8.28
N TYR A 7 -3.11 8.82 -7.50
CA TYR A 7 -3.75 9.05 -6.20
C TYR A 7 -5.27 9.12 -6.33
N ASN A 8 -5.79 9.96 -7.24
CA ASN A 8 -7.22 10.13 -7.42
C ASN A 8 -7.91 8.85 -7.92
N GLU A 9 -7.30 8.16 -8.89
CA GLU A 9 -7.83 6.88 -9.39
C GLU A 9 -7.82 5.79 -8.33
N THR A 10 -6.75 5.68 -7.53
CA THR A 10 -6.68 4.72 -6.41
C THR A 10 -7.83 4.95 -5.45
N ARG A 11 -8.07 6.22 -5.08
CA ARG A 11 -9.14 6.60 -4.14
C ARG A 11 -10.53 6.28 -4.66
N GLN A 12 -10.78 6.52 -5.94
CA GLN A 12 -12.05 6.21 -6.59
C GLN A 12 -12.27 4.71 -6.75
N THR A 13 -11.22 3.96 -7.07
CA THR A 13 -11.29 2.52 -7.33
C THR A 13 -11.46 1.70 -6.05
N PHE A 14 -10.83 2.13 -4.95
CA PHE A 14 -10.82 1.40 -3.68
C PHE A 14 -11.36 2.25 -2.52
N PRO A 15 -12.66 2.63 -2.53
CA PRO A 15 -13.22 3.59 -1.58
C PRO A 15 -13.19 3.09 -0.12
N GLU A 16 -13.38 1.79 0.11
CA GLU A 16 -13.42 1.23 1.48
C GLU A 16 -12.08 1.40 2.20
N ILE A 17 -10.97 0.97 1.58
CA ILE A 17 -9.63 1.11 2.17
C ILE A 17 -9.17 2.58 2.14
N THR A 18 -9.66 3.39 1.19
CA THR A 18 -9.39 4.83 1.14
C THR A 18 -9.88 5.54 2.39
N ILE A 19 -11.08 5.24 2.88
CA ILE A 19 -11.60 5.80 4.14
C ILE A 19 -10.69 5.45 5.32
N LYS A 20 -10.09 4.26 5.32
CA LYS A 20 -9.17 3.80 6.38
C LYS A 20 -7.80 4.47 6.26
N ALA A 21 -7.28 4.59 5.03
CA ALA A 21 -6.06 5.33 4.73
C ALA A 21 -6.17 6.81 5.10
N ASP A 22 -7.32 7.43 4.84
CA ASP A 22 -7.60 8.83 5.20
C ASP A 22 -7.54 9.04 6.71
N LYS A 23 -8.11 8.11 7.49
CA LYS A 23 -7.99 8.14 8.95
C LYS A 23 -6.53 8.06 9.42
N GLU A 24 -5.73 7.19 8.81
CA GLU A 24 -4.29 7.14 9.12
C GLU A 24 -3.55 8.40 8.68
N HIS A 25 -3.93 8.99 7.55
CA HIS A 25 -3.30 10.19 7.01
C HIS A 25 -3.60 11.41 7.87
N ILE A 26 -4.88 11.69 8.18
CA ILE A 26 -5.28 12.77 9.08
C ILE A 26 -4.61 12.61 10.45
N ARG A 27 -4.50 11.38 10.97
CA ARG A 27 -3.82 11.16 12.26
C ARG A 27 -2.34 11.57 12.26
N LEU A 28 -1.68 11.53 11.10
CA LEU A 28 -0.25 11.84 10.95
C LEU A 28 0.00 13.27 10.45
N TRP A 29 -0.91 13.82 9.66
CA TRP A 29 -0.73 15.06 8.90
C TRP A 29 -1.81 16.12 9.16
N ASP A 30 -2.83 15.82 9.99
CA ASP A 30 -3.97 16.68 10.37
C ASP A 30 -4.93 17.08 9.23
N GLU A 31 -4.60 16.77 7.97
CA GLU A 31 -5.43 17.09 6.81
C GLU A 31 -5.37 16.02 5.71
N ILE A 32 -6.25 16.14 4.71
CA ILE A 32 -6.16 15.41 3.44
C ILE A 32 -5.90 16.45 2.36
N ASP A 33 -4.64 16.61 1.97
CA ASP A 33 -4.23 17.46 0.86
C ASP A 33 -3.61 16.59 -0.26
N PRO A 34 -4.10 16.68 -1.52
CA PRO A 34 -3.47 16.02 -2.65
C PRO A 34 -1.99 16.36 -2.87
N GLU A 35 -1.48 17.48 -2.35
CA GLU A 35 -0.03 17.77 -2.34
C GLU A 35 0.77 16.71 -1.57
N PHE A 36 0.14 16.04 -0.59
CA PHE A 36 0.71 14.92 0.15
C PHE A 36 0.35 13.55 -0.44
N ALA A 37 -0.04 13.48 -1.72
CA ALA A 37 -0.39 12.23 -2.41
C ALA A 37 0.66 11.12 -2.19
N TYR A 38 1.95 11.46 -2.22
CA TYR A 38 3.02 10.50 -1.94
C TYR A 38 2.91 9.90 -0.53
N SER A 39 2.86 10.76 0.50
CA SER A 39 2.73 10.36 1.91
C SER A 39 1.40 9.65 2.19
N TRP A 40 0.36 9.90 1.39
CA TRP A 40 -0.89 9.18 1.51
C TRP A 40 -0.76 7.68 1.21
N PHE A 41 0.11 7.27 0.27
CA PHE A 41 0.36 5.85 0.03
C PHE A 41 1.09 5.15 1.20
N GLU A 42 1.85 5.89 2.00
CA GLU A 42 2.38 5.41 3.28
C GLU A 42 1.24 5.15 4.28
N SER A 43 0.28 6.08 4.35
CA SER A 43 -0.93 5.90 5.15
C SER A 43 -1.80 4.74 4.67
N LEU A 44 -1.85 4.48 3.37
CA LEU A 44 -2.52 3.31 2.79
C LEU A 44 -1.86 2.00 3.24
N ALA A 45 -0.52 1.93 3.22
CA ALA A 45 0.21 0.78 3.74
C ALA A 45 -0.05 0.57 5.25
N LYS A 46 -0.09 1.65 6.04
CA LYS A 46 -0.44 1.60 7.47
C LYS A 46 -1.87 1.12 7.71
N ALA A 47 -2.83 1.56 6.90
CA ALA A 47 -4.20 1.07 6.97
C ALA A 47 -4.28 -0.43 6.69
N LEU A 48 -3.60 -0.91 5.64
CA LEU A 48 -3.49 -2.34 5.34
C LEU A 48 -2.88 -3.14 6.50
N ASN A 49 -1.81 -2.65 7.13
CA ASN A 49 -1.20 -3.31 8.28
C ASN A 49 -2.17 -3.47 9.46
N ARG A 50 -3.08 -2.51 9.67
CA ARG A 50 -4.15 -2.61 10.68
C ARG A 50 -5.17 -3.68 10.30
N GLU A 51 -5.58 -3.73 9.04
CA GLU A 51 -6.51 -4.76 8.54
C GLU A 51 -5.92 -6.17 8.70
N MET A 52 -4.62 -6.34 8.36
CA MET A 52 -3.89 -7.57 8.62
C MET A 52 -3.90 -7.94 10.11
N THR A 53 -3.63 -6.96 10.98
CA THR A 53 -3.63 -7.16 12.44
C THR A 53 -5.02 -7.56 12.96
N MET A 54 -6.09 -7.06 12.35
CA MET A 54 -7.47 -7.45 12.67
C MET A 54 -7.88 -8.80 12.05
N SER A 55 -6.97 -9.49 11.35
CA SER A 55 -7.22 -10.79 10.69
C SER A 55 -8.31 -10.71 9.63
N GLU A 56 -8.42 -9.56 8.96
CA GLU A 56 -9.27 -9.42 7.80
C GLU A 56 -8.82 -10.36 6.68
N ASN A 57 -9.77 -10.78 5.84
CA ASN A 57 -9.48 -11.71 4.75
C ASN A 57 -8.59 -11.04 3.69
N ALA A 58 -7.38 -11.57 3.50
CA ALA A 58 -6.41 -11.07 2.51
C ALA A 58 -6.96 -11.02 1.08
N GLY A 59 -7.92 -11.89 0.74
CA GLY A 59 -8.62 -11.91 -0.55
C GLY A 59 -9.29 -10.59 -0.91
N LYS A 60 -9.70 -9.78 0.08
CA LYS A 60 -10.29 -8.44 -0.14
C LYS A 60 -9.33 -7.46 -0.81
N TYR A 61 -8.02 -7.67 -0.68
CA TYR A 61 -6.99 -6.73 -1.14
C TYR A 61 -6.22 -7.21 -2.36
N ILE A 62 -6.54 -8.39 -2.91
CA ILE A 62 -5.88 -8.93 -4.10
C ILE A 62 -5.98 -7.95 -5.28
N GLU A 63 -7.15 -7.35 -5.51
CA GLU A 63 -7.34 -6.37 -6.58
C GLU A 63 -6.49 -5.11 -6.39
N LEU A 64 -6.41 -4.60 -5.16
CA LEU A 64 -5.55 -3.47 -4.81
C LEU A 64 -4.08 -3.81 -5.08
N PHE A 65 -3.59 -4.98 -4.62
CA PHE A 65 -2.21 -5.38 -4.84
C PHE A 65 -1.88 -5.57 -6.32
N ASN A 66 -2.78 -6.16 -7.09
CA ASN A 66 -2.63 -6.30 -8.54
C ASN A 66 -2.64 -4.93 -9.24
N TYR A 67 -3.48 -4.00 -8.78
CA TYR A 67 -3.49 -2.62 -9.28
C TYR A 67 -2.16 -1.91 -9.01
N MET A 68 -1.60 -2.03 -7.80
CA MET A 68 -0.28 -1.51 -7.46
C MET A 68 0.82 -2.13 -8.34
N SER A 69 0.85 -3.46 -8.50
CA SER A 69 1.82 -4.14 -9.38
C SER A 69 1.69 -3.70 -10.85
N SER A 70 0.47 -3.55 -11.37
CA SER A 70 0.23 -3.06 -12.73
C SER A 70 0.75 -1.62 -12.91
N ASN A 71 0.47 -0.73 -11.95
CA ASN A 71 0.95 0.66 -12.00
C ASN A 71 2.45 0.78 -11.76
N PHE A 72 3.07 -0.11 -10.98
CA PHE A 72 4.52 -0.17 -10.88
C PHE A 72 5.19 -0.55 -12.22
N ARG A 73 4.56 -1.45 -12.99
CA ARG A 73 5.10 -1.84 -14.31
C ARG A 73 4.95 -0.72 -15.34
N LYS A 74 3.77 -0.09 -15.39
CA LYS A 74 3.37 0.85 -16.46
C LYS A 74 3.58 2.33 -16.12
N GLY A 75 3.67 2.67 -14.83
CA GLY A 75 3.73 4.04 -14.33
C GLY A 75 5.01 4.76 -14.72
N ASN A 76 5.01 6.09 -14.58
CA ASN A 76 6.21 6.90 -14.73
C ASN A 76 7.17 6.71 -13.52
N LYS A 77 8.35 7.34 -13.56
CA LYS A 77 9.34 7.22 -12.48
C LYS A 77 8.78 7.59 -11.10
N GLU A 78 7.96 8.64 -11.02
CA GLU A 78 7.37 9.13 -9.78
C GLU A 78 6.38 8.13 -9.16
N VAL A 79 5.46 7.60 -9.96
CA VAL A 79 4.50 6.56 -9.53
C VAL A 79 5.24 5.30 -9.11
N LYS A 80 6.27 4.88 -9.87
CA LYS A 80 7.09 3.71 -9.49
C LYS A 80 7.78 3.92 -8.14
N ASN A 81 8.38 5.09 -7.93
CA ASN A 81 9.04 5.43 -6.68
C ASN A 81 8.06 5.48 -5.51
N CYS A 82 6.86 6.01 -5.73
CA CYS A 82 5.80 6.02 -4.72
C CYS A 82 5.38 4.60 -4.31
N ILE A 83 5.17 3.70 -5.28
CA ILE A 83 4.79 2.31 -4.99
C ILE A 83 5.92 1.55 -4.29
N ASP A 84 7.16 1.76 -4.71
CA ASP A 84 8.33 1.14 -4.11
C ASP A 84 8.51 1.59 -2.65
N VAL A 85 8.69 2.90 -2.45
CA VAL A 85 9.09 3.47 -1.17
C VAL A 85 7.88 3.76 -0.26
N ALA A 86 6.93 4.59 -0.70
CA ALA A 86 5.84 5.01 0.17
C ALA A 86 4.92 3.84 0.54
N PHE A 87 4.59 3.00 -0.45
CA PHE A 87 3.69 1.88 -0.24
C PHE A 87 4.42 0.61 0.23
N THR A 88 5.32 0.06 -0.59
CA THR A 88 5.83 -1.31 -0.38
C THR A 88 6.75 -1.45 0.82
N GLU A 89 7.69 -0.51 1.02
CA GLU A 89 8.60 -0.54 2.18
C GLU A 89 7.84 -0.47 3.52
N ASN A 90 6.64 0.11 3.52
CA ASN A 90 5.82 0.34 4.71
C ASN A 90 4.81 -0.78 5.00
N LEU A 91 4.72 -1.80 4.15
CA LEU A 91 3.87 -2.97 4.39
C LEU A 91 4.42 -3.87 5.51
N PHE A 92 3.51 -4.62 6.15
CA PHE A 92 3.79 -5.61 7.20
C PHE A 92 4.43 -5.05 8.48
N TRP A 93 4.53 -3.73 8.61
CA TRP A 93 5.07 -3.08 9.81
C TRP A 93 4.20 -3.36 11.02
N GLN A 94 4.81 -3.91 12.09
CA GLN A 94 4.16 -4.29 13.35
C GLN A 94 2.97 -5.27 13.21
N VAL A 95 2.94 -6.06 12.14
CA VAL A 95 1.94 -7.12 11.96
C VAL A 95 2.46 -8.44 12.54
N PRO A 96 1.67 -9.19 13.35
CA PRO A 96 2.06 -10.52 13.80
C PRO A 96 2.32 -11.50 12.64
N LYS A 97 3.37 -12.33 12.75
CA LYS A 97 3.82 -13.26 11.68
C LYS A 97 2.71 -14.19 11.18
N ASP A 98 1.88 -14.71 12.08
CA ASP A 98 0.75 -15.58 11.77
C ASP A 98 -0.31 -14.89 10.88
N LYS A 99 -0.41 -13.56 10.99
CA LYS A 99 -1.34 -12.73 10.22
C LYS A 99 -0.74 -12.21 8.91
N ILE A 100 0.58 -12.16 8.80
CA ILE A 100 1.29 -11.74 7.56
C ILE A 100 1.11 -12.77 6.45
N LYS A 101 1.22 -14.07 6.78
CA LYS A 101 1.34 -15.14 5.78
C LYS A 101 0.25 -15.11 4.69
N PRO A 102 -1.06 -14.97 4.99
CA PRO A 102 -2.09 -14.89 3.96
C PRO A 102 -1.92 -13.71 3.01
N TYR A 103 -1.48 -12.56 3.52
CA TYR A 103 -1.27 -11.34 2.74
C TYR A 103 0.01 -11.41 1.91
N TRP A 104 1.08 -12.00 2.46
CA TRP A 104 2.30 -12.25 1.71
C TRP A 104 2.04 -13.15 0.51
N LEU A 105 1.23 -14.20 0.66
CA LEU A 105 0.85 -15.08 -0.45
C LEU A 105 -0.02 -14.37 -1.50
N ALA A 106 -0.87 -13.44 -1.08
CA ALA A 106 -1.72 -12.63 -1.96
C ALA A 106 -0.96 -11.51 -2.70
N LEU A 107 0.23 -11.11 -2.20
CA LEU A 107 1.02 -10.04 -2.78
C LEU A 107 1.68 -10.49 -4.10
N PRO A 108 1.59 -9.71 -5.20
CA PRO A 108 2.29 -10.00 -6.45
C PRO A 108 3.80 -10.05 -6.29
N ASP A 109 4.45 -10.91 -7.08
CA ASP A 109 5.89 -11.17 -6.96
C ASP A 109 6.74 -9.92 -7.23
N GLU A 110 6.28 -8.99 -8.07
CA GLU A 110 6.99 -7.72 -8.27
C GLU A 110 7.05 -6.89 -6.97
N LEU A 111 5.96 -6.82 -6.21
CA LEU A 111 5.93 -6.08 -4.95
C LEU A 111 6.67 -6.85 -3.84
N LYS A 112 6.60 -8.18 -3.82
CA LYS A 112 7.45 -8.99 -2.93
C LYS A 112 8.93 -8.71 -3.15
N LYS A 113 9.35 -8.60 -4.41
CA LYS A 113 10.73 -8.29 -4.77
C LYS A 113 11.15 -6.92 -4.24
N LEU A 114 10.34 -5.87 -4.45
CA LEU A 114 10.62 -4.53 -3.90
C LEU A 114 10.77 -4.57 -2.38
N TYR A 115 9.85 -5.26 -1.70
CA TYR A 115 9.91 -5.45 -0.25
C TYR A 115 11.23 -6.10 0.19
N ILE A 116 11.61 -7.21 -0.44
CA ILE A 116 12.85 -7.94 -0.12
C ILE A 116 14.10 -7.13 -0.49
N ASP A 117 14.07 -6.40 -1.60
CA ASP A 117 15.21 -5.58 -2.04
C ASP A 117 15.52 -4.49 -1.01
N PHE A 118 14.49 -3.92 -0.37
CA PHE A 118 14.66 -2.97 0.73
C PHE A 118 14.98 -3.65 2.09
N HIS A 119 14.12 -4.58 2.54
CA HIS A 119 14.19 -5.17 3.89
C HIS A 119 15.21 -6.32 4.02
N ARG A 120 15.74 -6.82 2.90
CA ARG A 120 16.68 -7.95 2.78
C ARG A 120 16.15 -9.31 3.25
N ARG A 121 14.85 -9.41 3.52
CA ARG A 121 14.16 -10.65 3.95
C ARG A 121 12.66 -10.56 3.69
N GLU A 122 12.01 -11.71 3.73
CA GLU A 122 10.55 -11.81 3.77
C GLU A 122 10.00 -11.30 5.13
N PRO A 123 8.74 -10.85 5.18
CA PRO A 123 8.12 -10.36 6.40
C PRO A 123 7.70 -11.46 7.40
N ILE A 124 7.88 -12.74 7.06
CA ILE A 124 7.41 -13.92 7.82
C ILE A 124 8.43 -14.54 8.77
#